data_AF-A0AAE1UNR2-F1
#
_entry.id   AF-A0AAE1UNR2-F1
#
_cell.length_a   1.000
_cell.length_b   1.000
_cell.length_c   1.000
_cell.angle_alpha   90.00
_cell.angle_beta   90.00
_cell.angle_gamma   90.00
#
_symmetry.space_group_name_H-M   'P 1'
#
loop_
_entity.id
_entity.type
_entity.pdbx_description
1 polymer ?
#
loop_
_entity_poly.entity_id
_entity_poly.type
_entity_poly.pdbx_seq_one_letter_code
_entity_poly.pdbx_strand_id
1 'polypeptide(L)'
;MDGLGDRKPSELINEMLALMEGHKSCLLFEQIFLEQMPEDIRLLLAQDTFTDPRGLAARADELWDKWCYYHQRLGSDARRCRPPCMHPGNASGGSL
;
A
#
# COMPACT_ATOMS: atom_id res chain seq x y z
N MET A 1 -9.48 11.20 -0.86
CA MET A 1 -9.71 10.14 0.15
C MET A 1 -8.52 10.19 1.07
N ASP A 2 -8.73 10.47 2.36
CA ASP A 2 -7.71 10.20 3.37
C ASP A 2 -7.38 8.72 3.21
N GLY A 3 -6.16 8.42 2.75
CA GLY A 3 -5.76 7.05 2.43
C GLY A 3 -5.79 6.14 3.66
N LEU A 4 -5.02 5.07 3.63
CA LEU A 4 -4.95 4.11 4.73
C LEU A 4 -4.70 4.71 6.15
N GLY A 5 -4.18 5.94 6.22
CA GLY A 5 -3.90 6.63 7.48
C GLY A 5 -2.78 5.93 8.24
N ASP A 6 -3.01 5.70 9.54
CA ASP A 6 -2.09 4.94 10.41
C ASP A 6 -2.32 3.42 10.38
N ARG A 7 -3.32 2.97 9.61
CA ARG A 7 -3.70 1.56 9.56
C ARG A 7 -2.80 0.78 8.62
N LYS A 8 -2.70 -0.53 8.85
CA LYS A 8 -1.99 -1.43 7.93
C LYS A 8 -2.89 -1.93 6.79
N PRO A 9 -2.31 -2.23 5.62
CA PRO A 9 -3.05 -2.80 4.49
C PRO A 9 -3.79 -4.09 4.84
N SER A 10 -3.19 -4.95 5.68
CA SER A 10 -3.81 -6.16 6.20
C SER A 10 -5.03 -5.89 7.08
N GLU A 11 -5.03 -4.82 7.87
CA GLU A 11 -6.19 -4.43 8.67
C GLU A 11 -7.34 -3.98 7.79
N LEU A 12 -7.05 -3.22 6.72
CA LEU A 12 -8.05 -2.82 5.73
C LEU A 12 -8.67 -4.05 5.05
N ILE A 13 -7.86 -4.99 4.56
CA ILE A 13 -8.37 -6.21 3.93
C ILE A 13 -9.21 -7.03 4.91
N ASN A 14 -8.80 -7.17 6.16
CA ASN A 14 -9.57 -7.92 7.16
C ASN A 14 -10.94 -7.26 7.42
N GLU A 15 -11.01 -5.93 7.52
CA GLU A 15 -12.28 -5.23 7.67
C GLU A 15 -13.17 -5.36 6.42
N MET A 16 -12.60 -5.20 5.23
CA MET A 16 -13.33 -5.37 3.97
C MET A 16 -13.84 -6.81 3.83
N LEU A 17 -13.06 -7.82 4.22
CA LEU A 17 -13.48 -9.22 4.25
C LEU A 17 -14.58 -9.49 5.29
N ALA A 18 -14.52 -8.84 6.46
CA ALA A 18 -15.53 -8.99 7.50
C ALA A 18 -16.90 -8.43 7.08
N LEU A 19 -16.92 -7.40 6.22
CA LEU A 19 -18.14 -6.82 5.65
C LEU A 19 -18.73 -7.68 4.51
N MET A 20 -17.93 -8.54 3.87
CA MET A 20 -18.38 -9.41 2.79
C MET A 20 -18.81 -10.75 3.37
N GLU A 21 -20.07 -10.87 3.80
CA GLU A 21 -20.70 -12.11 4.30
C GLU A 21 -20.81 -13.21 3.20
N GLY A 22 -19.67 -13.75 2.75
CA GLY A 22 -19.61 -14.88 1.81
C GLY A 22 -19.39 -14.51 0.34
N HIS A 23 -19.19 -13.24 0.01
CA HIS A 23 -18.77 -12.84 -1.33
C HIS A 23 -17.27 -13.14 -1.53
N LYS A 24 -16.94 -13.99 -2.51
CA LYS A 24 -15.54 -14.20 -2.93
C LYS A 24 -15.00 -12.89 -3.48
N SER A 25 -13.74 -12.58 -3.18
CA SER A 25 -12.99 -11.40 -3.63
C SER A 25 -13.32 -11.11 -5.10
N CYS A 26 -14.11 -10.06 -5.32
CA CYS A 26 -14.55 -9.64 -6.63
C CYS A 26 -13.69 -8.46 -7.11
N LEU A 27 -13.69 -8.17 -8.40
CA LEU A 27 -12.90 -7.08 -8.99
C LEU A 27 -13.08 -5.73 -8.27
N LEU A 28 -14.28 -5.49 -7.73
CA LEU A 28 -14.58 -4.29 -6.95
C LEU A 28 -13.78 -4.24 -5.64
N PHE A 29 -13.60 -5.36 -4.95
CA PHE A 29 -12.78 -5.46 -3.74
C PHE A 29 -11.32 -5.13 -4.06
N GLU A 30 -10.79 -5.71 -5.14
CA GLU A 30 -9.41 -5.49 -5.58
C GLU A 30 -9.19 -4.02 -5.94
N GLN A 31 -10.13 -3.43 -6.68
CA GLN A 31 -10.06 -2.03 -7.07
C GLN A 31 -10.10 -1.10 -5.85
N ILE A 32 -11.05 -1.29 -4.93
CA ILE A 32 -11.15 -0.48 -3.71
C ILE A 32 -9.88 -0.61 -2.87
N PHE A 33 -9.36 -1.83 -2.70
CA PHE A 33 -8.13 -2.06 -1.95
C PHE A 33 -6.94 -1.33 -2.58
N LEU A 34 -6.77 -1.43 -3.91
CA LEU A 34 -5.72 -0.72 -4.63
C LEU A 34 -5.88 0.79 -4.48
N GLU A 35 -7.07 1.35 -4.71
CA GLU A 35 -7.32 2.80 -4.61
C GLU A 35 -6.97 3.39 -3.23
N GLN A 36 -7.02 2.59 -2.17
CA GLN A 36 -6.61 3.01 -0.82
C GLN A 36 -5.08 3.05 -0.62
N MET A 37 -4.31 2.55 -1.59
CA MET A 37 -2.84 2.51 -1.55
C MET A 37 -2.21 3.62 -2.40
N PRO A 38 -1.03 4.14 -1.99
CA PRO A 38 -0.18 4.98 -2.82
C PRO A 38 0.09 4.34 -4.18
N GLU A 39 0.24 5.17 -5.21
CA GLU A 39 0.50 4.72 -6.59
C GLU A 39 1.66 3.74 -6.70
N ASP A 40 2.75 4.01 -5.98
CA ASP A 40 3.95 3.19 -6.04
C ASP A 40 3.71 1.79 -5.44
N ILE A 41 2.96 1.71 -4.34
CA ILE A 41 2.60 0.44 -3.72
C ILE A 41 1.62 -0.31 -4.62
N ARG A 42 0.64 0.38 -5.22
CA ARG A 42 -0.27 -0.23 -6.22
C ARG A 42 0.50 -0.85 -7.39
N LEU A 43 1.50 -0.15 -7.94
CA LEU A 43 2.31 -0.64 -9.06
C LEU A 43 3.12 -1.89 -8.69
N LEU A 44 3.63 -1.96 -7.46
CA LEU A 44 4.34 -3.14 -6.98
C LEU A 44 3.40 -4.33 -6.78
N LEU A 45 2.20 -4.09 -6.23
CA LEU A 45 1.17 -5.11 -6.01
C LEU A 45 0.48 -5.58 -7.30
N ALA A 46 0.46 -4.77 -8.35
CA ALA A 46 -0.10 -5.16 -9.66
C ALA A 46 0.59 -6.39 -10.29
N GLN A 47 1.76 -6.79 -9.79
CA GLN A 47 2.48 -7.98 -10.22
C GLN A 47 1.98 -9.27 -9.53
N ASP A 48 1.24 -9.17 -8.43
CA ASP A 48 0.71 -10.35 -7.72
C ASP A 48 -0.64 -10.80 -8.27
N THR A 49 -1.01 -12.02 -7.90
CA THR A 49 -2.35 -12.55 -8.12
C THR A 49 -3.25 -12.29 -6.91
N PHE A 50 -4.46 -11.81 -7.17
CA PHE A 50 -5.46 -11.47 -6.15
C PHE A 50 -6.30 -12.69 -5.70
N THR A 51 -5.83 -13.91 -6.02
CA THR A 51 -6.49 -15.16 -5.64
C THR A 51 -6.50 -15.37 -4.12
N ASP A 52 -5.47 -14.85 -3.43
CA ASP A 52 -5.41 -14.82 -1.97
C ASP A 52 -5.33 -13.36 -1.47
N PRO A 53 -6.47 -12.75 -1.08
CA PRO A 53 -6.49 -11.36 -0.61
C PRO A 53 -5.67 -11.19 0.68
N ARG A 54 -5.58 -12.21 1.53
CA ARG A 54 -4.81 -12.11 2.79
C ARG A 54 -3.31 -12.11 2.52
N GLY A 55 -2.83 -12.97 1.62
CA GLY A 55 -1.44 -12.97 1.16
C GLY A 55 -1.05 -11.66 0.48
N LEU A 56 -1.92 -11.12 -0.37
CA LEU A 56 -1.72 -9.80 -0.97
C LEU A 56 -1.59 -8.70 0.10
N ALA A 57 -2.46 -8.73 1.12
CA ALA A 57 -2.39 -7.80 2.23
C ALA A 57 -1.06 -7.89 3.00
N ALA A 58 -0.56 -9.11 3.23
CA ALA A 58 0.72 -9.30 3.90
C ALA A 58 1.89 -8.72 3.08
N ARG A 59 1.89 -8.93 1.76
CA ARG A 59 2.89 -8.32 0.89
C ARG A 59 2.77 -6.80 0.88
N ALA A 60 1.54 -6.28 0.88
CA ALA A 60 1.28 -4.86 0.98
C ALA A 60 1.79 -4.28 2.30
N ASP A 61 1.65 -4.99 3.43
CA ASP A 61 2.23 -4.59 4.72
C ASP A 61 3.76 -4.48 4.67
N GLU A 62 4.44 -5.41 4.00
CA GLU A 62 5.90 -5.35 3.84
C GLU A 62 6.34 -4.13 3.03
N LEU A 63 5.59 -3.77 1.99
CA LEU A 63 5.85 -2.58 1.19
C LEU A 63 5.50 -1.31 1.98
N TRP A 64 4.44 -1.37 2.78
CA TRP A 64 3.99 -0.28 3.65
C TRP A 64 5.00 0.05 4.74
N ASP A 65 5.59 -0.96 5.39
CA ASP A 65 6.61 -0.78 6.43
C ASP A 65 7.90 -0.15 5.87
N LYS A 66 8.23 -0.49 4.62
CA LYS A 66 9.37 0.10 3.88
C LYS A 66 9.02 1.44 3.22
N TRP A 67 7.77 1.87 3.30
CA TRP A 67 7.31 3.15 2.81
C TRP A 67 7.73 4.26 3.77
N CYS A 68 8.24 5.36 3.25
CA CYS A 68 8.65 6.46 4.11
C CYS A 68 7.44 7.13 4.75
N TYR A 69 7.52 7.33 6.06
CA TYR A 69 6.54 8.10 6.85
C TYR A 69 6.16 9.46 6.21
N TYR A 70 7.12 10.17 5.62
CA TYR A 70 6.83 11.43 4.96
C TYR A 70 5.96 11.25 3.70
N HIS A 71 6.20 10.21 2.90
CA HIS A 71 5.34 9.89 1.75
C HIS A 71 4.01 9.28 2.17
N GLN A 72 3.94 8.62 3.33
CA GLN A 72 2.68 8.15 3.91
C GLN A 72 1.76 9.32 4.28
N ARG A 73 2.30 10.36 4.92
CA ARG A 73 1.50 11.50 5.40
C ARG A 73 1.30 12.62 4.39
N LEU A 74 2.29 12.88 3.56
CA LEU A 74 2.31 14.05 2.66
C LEU A 74 2.06 13.66 1.20
N GLY A 75 1.94 12.36 0.90
CA GLY A 75 1.82 11.85 -0.46
C GLY A 75 3.13 11.95 -1.25
N SER A 76 3.03 11.87 -2.57
CA SER A 76 4.17 11.88 -3.51
C SER A 76 4.97 13.19 -3.53
N ASP A 77 4.43 14.30 -3.00
CA ASP A 77 5.12 15.59 -2.94
C ASP A 77 6.12 15.74 -1.77
N ALA A 78 6.39 14.66 -1.02
CA ALA A 78 7.19 14.70 0.20
C ALA A 78 8.70 14.91 -0.06
N ARG A 79 9.17 16.15 0.04
CA ARG A 79 10.59 16.53 -0.20
C ARG A 79 11.56 16.26 0.96
N ARG A 80 11.13 15.59 2.02
CA ARG A 80 11.93 15.36 3.25
C ARG A 80 12.18 13.88 3.54
N CYS A 81 12.07 12.99 2.53
CA CYS A 81 12.35 11.56 2.74
C CYS A 81 13.78 11.34 3.23
N ARG A 82 13.96 10.43 4.21
CA ARG A 82 15.27 9.94 4.64
C ARG A 82 15.48 8.51 4.11
N PRO A 83 16.63 8.20 3.50
CA PRO A 83 16.96 6.83 3.08
C PRO A 83 17.05 5.86 4.27
N PRO A 84 16.73 4.56 4.08
CA PRO A 84 16.27 3.93 2.84
C PRO A 84 14.74 4.08 2.66
N CYS A 85 14.28 4.72 1.58
CA CYS A 85 12.86 4.72 1.24
C CYS A 85 12.59 4.17 -0.16
N MET A 86 11.53 3.38 -0.29
CA MET A 86 11.16 2.69 -1.52
C MET A 86 10.42 3.54 -2.55
N HIS A 87 10.21 4.85 -2.31
CA HIS A 87 9.55 5.71 -3.29
C HIS A 87 10.43 5.86 -4.55
N PRO A 88 9.91 5.54 -5.75
CA PRO A 88 10.67 5.63 -7.00
C PRO A 88 11.09 7.07 -7.23
N GLY A 89 12.40 7.31 -7.16
CA GLY A 89 12.99 8.64 -7.27
C GLY A 89 14.02 8.97 -6.17
N ASN A 90 14.08 8.18 -5.09
CA ASN A 90 15.05 8.44 -4.00
C ASN A 90 16.31 7.55 -4.03
N ALA A 91 16.70 7.03 -5.20
CA ALA A 91 17.85 6.14 -5.36
C ALA A 91 19.23 6.81 -5.14
N SER A 92 19.31 8.13 -4.97
CA SER A 92 20.61 8.80 -4.82
C SER A 92 20.50 10.12 -4.05
N GLY A 93 20.34 10.01 -2.73
CA GLY A 93 20.47 11.11 -1.77
C GLY A 93 21.60 10.87 -0.79
N GLY A 94 22.75 10.42 -1.30
CA GLY A 94 23.95 10.18 -0.49
C GLY A 94 25.19 10.39 -1.34
N SER A 95 25.68 11.62 -1.39
CA SER A 95 27.11 11.93 -1.36
C SER A 95 27.30 13.42 -1.10
N LEU A 96 28.22 13.66 -0.18
CA LEU A 96 28.79 14.90 0.32
C LEU A 96 29.04 15.98 -0.76
#